data_AF-A0A286GU32-F1
#
_entry.id   AF-A0A286GU32-F1
#
_cell.length_a   1.000
_cell.length_b   1.000
_cell.length_c   1.000
_cell.angle_alpha   90.00
_cell.angle_beta   90.00
_cell.angle_gamma   90.00
#
_symmetry.space_group_name_H-M   'P 1'
#
loop_
_entity.id
_entity.type
_entity.pdbx_description
1 polymer ?
#
loop_
_entity_poly.entity_id
_entity_poly.type
_entity_poly.pdbx_seq_one_letter_code
_entity_poly.pdbx_strand_id
1 'polypeptide(L)'
;MRVWQTLPTGEAFDREYERVNPAYEAWKQEGGQPDVTTLAALHGDDADLIRQGYDLEGVYLVWKDIYAVWWRSRGTVDPANPWNETTACGLIESMNIFTGQCNALPDWRTEADVARDAEVLADYRAKQAATN
;
A
#
# COMPACT_ATOMS: atom_id res chain seq x y z
N MET A 1 5.76 -17.20 -0.19
CA MET A 1 4.51 -16.46 0.14
C MET A 1 4.79 -15.00 -0.12
N ARG A 2 3.89 -14.25 -0.78
CA ARG A 2 4.14 -12.86 -1.19
C ARG A 2 3.70 -11.88 -0.10
N VAL A 3 4.47 -10.84 0.16
CA VAL A 3 4.24 -9.90 1.29
C VAL A 3 2.87 -9.20 1.22
N TRP A 4 2.40 -8.88 0.01
CA TRP A 4 1.11 -8.22 -0.24
C TRP A 4 -0.12 -9.09 0.08
N GLN A 5 0.05 -10.37 0.37
CA GLN A 5 -1.03 -11.26 0.81
C GLN A 5 -1.07 -11.45 2.33
N THR A 6 -0.07 -10.92 3.04
CA THR A 6 0.20 -11.28 4.44
C THR A 6 0.18 -10.10 5.41
N LEU A 7 0.41 -8.89 4.91
CA LEU A 7 0.47 -7.68 5.73
C LEU A 7 -0.84 -6.89 5.58
N PRO A 8 -1.53 -6.58 6.70
CA PRO A 8 -2.90 -6.03 6.64
C PRO A 8 -2.97 -4.50 6.57
N THR A 9 -1.91 -3.77 6.91
CA THR A 9 -1.93 -2.30 7.08
C THR A 9 -0.66 -1.65 6.54
N GLY A 10 -0.72 -0.37 6.17
CA GLY A 10 0.45 0.39 5.74
C GLY A 10 1.58 0.37 6.78
N GLU A 11 1.24 0.48 8.06
CA GLU A 11 2.21 0.37 9.16
C GLU A 11 2.90 -1.01 9.20
N ALA A 12 2.16 -2.10 8.91
CA ALA A 12 2.77 -3.43 8.84
C ALA A 12 3.73 -3.55 7.65
N PHE A 13 3.44 -2.89 6.53
CA PHE A 13 4.38 -2.76 5.41
C PHE A 13 5.61 -1.94 5.82
N ASP A 14 5.42 -0.80 6.50
CA ASP A 14 6.53 0.07 6.94
C ASP A 14 7.48 -0.68 7.87
N ARG A 15 6.93 -1.39 8.86
CA ARG A 15 7.73 -2.18 9.81
C ARG A 15 8.48 -3.33 9.15
N GLU A 16 7.83 -4.03 8.23
CA GLU A 16 8.48 -5.12 7.51
C GLU A 16 9.57 -4.58 6.57
N TYR A 17 9.32 -3.44 5.92
CA TYR A 17 10.29 -2.77 5.06
C TYR A 17 11.54 -2.39 5.85
N GLU A 18 11.40 -1.76 7.01
CA GLU A 18 12.53 -1.44 7.90
C GLU A 18 13.36 -2.68 8.26
N ARG A 19 12.72 -3.85 8.41
CA ARG A 19 13.39 -5.11 8.75
C ARG A 19 14.18 -5.70 7.59
N VAL A 20 13.62 -5.70 6.38
CA VAL A 20 14.21 -6.44 5.24
C VAL A 20 15.02 -5.57 4.28
N ASN A 21 14.72 -4.26 4.23
CA ASN A 21 15.35 -3.34 3.30
C ASN A 21 16.88 -3.25 3.43
N PRO A 22 17.48 -3.30 4.64
CA PRO A 22 18.95 -3.27 4.76
C PRO A 22 19.65 -4.41 4.01
N ALA A 23 19.15 -5.65 4.12
CA ALA A 23 19.72 -6.80 3.43
C ALA A 23 19.52 -6.69 1.90
N TYR A 24 18.33 -6.25 1.48
CA TYR A 24 18.02 -6.04 0.07
C TYR A 24 18.89 -4.96 -0.58
N GLU A 25 19.06 -3.82 0.07
CA GLU A 25 19.91 -2.72 -0.41
C GLU A 25 21.39 -3.11 -0.45
N ALA A 26 21.89 -3.82 0.58
CA ALA A 26 23.27 -4.33 0.58
C ALA A 26 23.51 -5.27 -0.61
N TRP A 27 22.59 -6.21 -0.85
CA TRP A 27 22.67 -7.12 -1.99
C TRP A 27 22.64 -6.39 -3.35
N LYS A 28 21.81 -5.34 -3.50
CA LYS A 28 21.82 -4.49 -4.71
C LYS A 28 23.16 -3.79 -4.90
N GLN A 29 23.75 -3.27 -3.83
CA GLN A 29 25.06 -2.59 -3.87
C GLN A 29 26.21 -3.54 -4.25
N GLU A 30 26.09 -4.83 -3.93
CA GLU A 30 27.04 -5.87 -4.31
C GLU A 30 26.88 -6.35 -5.77
N GLY A 31 25.96 -5.75 -6.53
CA GLY A 31 25.69 -6.07 -7.94
C GLY A 31 24.51 -7.01 -8.17
N GLY A 32 23.72 -7.28 -7.12
CA GLY A 32 22.48 -8.02 -7.21
C GLY A 32 21.54 -7.44 -8.27
N GLN A 33 20.98 -8.31 -9.12
CA GLN A 33 20.02 -7.93 -10.16
C GLN A 33 18.61 -8.21 -9.65
N PRO A 34 17.77 -7.18 -9.42
CA PRO A 34 16.41 -7.33 -8.87
C PRO A 34 15.44 -7.87 -9.93
N ASP A 35 15.68 -9.10 -10.38
CA ASP A 35 14.83 -9.84 -11.30
C ASP A 35 14.45 -11.20 -10.71
N VAL A 36 13.32 -11.72 -11.15
CA VAL A 36 12.73 -12.96 -10.62
C VAL A 36 13.68 -14.16 -10.74
N THR A 37 14.51 -14.22 -11.79
CA THR A 37 15.43 -15.34 -12.02
C THR A 37 16.58 -15.30 -11.02
N THR A 38 17.20 -14.14 -10.86
CA THR A 38 18.31 -13.94 -9.90
C THR A 38 17.83 -14.18 -8.46
N LEU A 39 16.64 -13.65 -8.10
CA LEU A 39 16.05 -13.85 -6.77
C LEU A 39 15.68 -15.30 -6.48
N ALA A 40 15.25 -16.06 -7.48
CA ALA A 40 14.96 -17.48 -7.35
C ALA A 40 16.23 -18.31 -7.09
N ALA A 41 17.38 -17.87 -7.62
CA ALA A 41 18.67 -18.53 -7.44
C ALA A 41 19.37 -18.18 -6.11
N LEU A 42 18.82 -17.28 -5.30
CA LEU A 42 19.41 -16.93 -4.00
C LEU A 42 19.36 -18.09 -3.01
N HIS A 43 20.47 -18.30 -2.30
CA HIS A 43 20.59 -19.27 -1.22
C HIS A 43 21.39 -18.65 -0.07
N GLY A 44 21.19 -19.13 1.15
CA GLY A 44 21.82 -18.60 2.36
C GLY A 44 20.84 -17.87 3.27
N ASP A 45 21.35 -17.39 4.40
CA ASP A 45 20.55 -16.89 5.53
C ASP A 45 19.74 -15.63 5.18
N ASP A 46 20.24 -14.81 4.25
CA ASP A 46 19.59 -13.55 3.85
C ASP A 46 18.69 -13.68 2.61
N ALA A 47 18.63 -14.85 1.97
CA ALA A 47 17.91 -15.04 0.70
C ALA A 47 16.42 -14.67 0.81
N ASP A 48 15.79 -15.01 1.94
CA ASP A 48 14.38 -14.67 2.18
C ASP A 48 14.17 -13.19 2.50
N LEU A 49 15.12 -12.54 3.18
CA LEU A 49 15.09 -11.10 3.42
C LEU A 49 15.18 -10.33 2.11
N ILE A 50 16.10 -10.73 1.23
CA ILE A 50 16.30 -10.08 -0.08
C ILE A 50 15.05 -10.23 -0.95
N ARG A 51 14.44 -11.42 -1.00
CA ARG A 51 13.18 -11.65 -1.73
C ARG A 51 12.02 -10.82 -1.18
N GLN A 52 11.89 -10.75 0.14
CA GLN A 52 10.86 -9.93 0.79
C GLN A 52 11.10 -8.45 0.53
N GLY A 53 12.36 -8.00 0.55
CA GLY A 53 12.73 -6.61 0.22
C GLY A 53 12.37 -6.26 -1.22
N TYR A 54 12.63 -7.15 -2.18
CA TYR A 54 12.19 -6.97 -3.57
C TYR A 54 10.66 -6.86 -3.68
N ASP A 55 9.93 -7.78 -3.03
CA ASP A 55 8.46 -7.75 -3.04
C ASP A 55 7.93 -6.44 -2.42
N LEU A 56 8.51 -5.97 -1.32
CA LEU A 56 8.11 -4.73 -0.66
C LEU A 56 8.48 -3.48 -1.46
N GLU A 57 9.67 -3.42 -2.07
CA GLU A 57 10.04 -2.31 -2.97
C GLU A 57 8.99 -2.16 -4.09
N GLY A 58 8.57 -3.29 -4.69
CA GLY A 58 7.48 -3.30 -5.66
C GLY A 58 6.17 -2.78 -5.08
N VAL A 59 5.79 -3.23 -3.88
CA VAL A 59 4.58 -2.74 -3.19
C VAL A 59 4.64 -1.23 -2.97
N TYR A 60 5.76 -0.70 -2.47
CA TYR A 60 5.91 0.74 -2.28
C TYR A 60 5.84 1.50 -3.59
N LEU A 61 6.49 1.03 -4.66
CA LEU A 61 6.47 1.74 -5.94
C LEU A 61 5.07 1.82 -6.53
N VAL A 62 4.29 0.74 -6.47
CA VAL A 62 2.96 0.70 -7.08
C VAL A 62 1.89 1.25 -6.15
N TRP A 63 1.78 0.72 -4.93
CA TRP A 63 0.68 1.08 -4.03
C TRP A 63 0.83 2.50 -3.48
N LYS A 64 2.05 3.03 -3.30
CA LYS A 64 2.24 4.44 -2.93
C LYS A 64 1.87 5.39 -4.05
N ASP A 65 2.11 5.02 -5.31
CA ASP A 65 1.69 5.84 -6.46
C ASP A 65 0.17 5.83 -6.60
N ILE A 66 -0.46 4.66 -6.46
CA ILE A 66 -1.92 4.54 -6.38
C ILE A 66 -2.49 5.39 -5.24
N TYR A 67 -1.90 5.29 -4.04
CA TYR A 67 -2.31 6.08 -2.88
C TYR A 67 -2.13 7.58 -3.16
N ALA A 68 -1.01 8.01 -3.74
CA ALA A 68 -0.77 9.40 -4.07
C ALA A 68 -1.76 9.94 -5.12
N VAL A 69 -2.06 9.17 -6.16
CA VAL A 69 -3.05 9.51 -7.19
C VAL A 69 -4.45 9.64 -6.57
N TRP A 70 -4.85 8.65 -5.76
CA TRP A 70 -6.13 8.69 -5.06
C TRP A 70 -6.20 9.90 -4.10
N TRP A 71 -5.19 10.05 -3.24
CA TRP A 71 -5.11 11.12 -2.24
C TRP A 71 -5.13 12.51 -2.86
N ARG A 72 -4.30 12.76 -3.88
CA ARG A 72 -4.25 14.05 -4.60
C ARG A 72 -5.57 14.38 -5.30
N SER A 73 -6.32 13.36 -5.73
CA SER A 73 -7.59 13.56 -6.43
C SER A 73 -8.74 13.96 -5.51
N ARG A 74 -8.66 13.66 -4.21
CA ARG A 74 -9.81 13.73 -3.29
C ARG A 74 -9.55 14.54 -2.02
N GLY A 75 -8.31 14.61 -1.53
CA GLY A 75 -7.90 15.35 -0.32
C GLY A 75 -8.52 14.88 1.00
N THR A 76 -9.60 14.11 0.95
CA THR A 76 -10.42 13.58 2.07
C THR A 76 -11.24 12.39 1.56
N VAL A 77 -11.67 11.52 2.46
CA VAL A 77 -12.70 10.49 2.16
C VAL A 77 -13.97 11.17 1.64
N ASP A 78 -14.47 10.71 0.50
CA ASP A 78 -15.78 11.10 0.00
C ASP A 78 -16.85 10.45 0.91
N PRO A 79 -17.77 11.21 1.53
CA PRO A 79 -18.75 10.63 2.43
C PRO A 79 -19.65 9.56 1.82
N ALA A 80 -19.79 9.55 0.48
CA ALA A 80 -20.51 8.50 -0.25
C ALA A 80 -19.68 7.24 -0.53
N ASN A 81 -18.36 7.31 -0.36
CA ASN A 81 -17.37 6.35 -0.82
C ASN A 81 -16.21 6.29 0.19
N PRO A 82 -16.25 5.35 1.17
CA PRO A 82 -15.15 5.09 2.10
C PRO A 82 -13.78 5.04 1.40
N TRP A 83 -12.70 5.25 2.14
CA TRP A 83 -11.35 5.37 1.56
C TRP A 83 -10.95 4.21 0.62
N ASN A 84 -11.50 3.00 0.84
CA ASN A 84 -11.28 1.80 0.03
C ASN A 84 -12.47 1.39 -0.86
N GLU A 85 -13.55 2.15 -0.89
CA GLU A 85 -14.73 1.95 -1.73
C GLU A 85 -14.85 3.16 -2.67
N THR A 86 -14.22 3.10 -3.84
CA THR A 86 -13.93 4.30 -4.63
C THR A 86 -14.44 4.23 -6.06
N THR A 87 -14.96 5.35 -6.56
CA THR A 87 -15.29 5.60 -7.98
C THR A 87 -14.07 5.54 -8.92
N ALA A 88 -12.85 5.54 -8.38
CA ALA A 88 -11.61 5.36 -9.13
C ALA A 88 -11.20 3.88 -9.25
N CYS A 89 -12.11 2.94 -8.94
CA CYS A 89 -11.84 1.51 -8.94
C CYS A 89 -11.17 1.04 -10.25
N GLY A 90 -11.64 1.46 -11.43
CA GLY A 90 -11.02 1.08 -12.69
C GLY A 90 -9.57 1.56 -12.88
N LEU A 91 -9.22 2.75 -12.37
CA LEU A 91 -7.83 3.23 -12.38
C LEU A 91 -6.97 2.39 -11.43
N ILE A 92 -7.47 2.17 -10.21
CA ILE A 92 -6.75 1.37 -9.21
C ILE A 92 -6.54 -0.06 -9.71
N GLU A 93 -7.56 -0.71 -10.26
CA GLU A 93 -7.45 -2.06 -10.84
C GLU A 93 -6.41 -2.10 -11.95
N SER A 94 -6.36 -1.08 -12.81
CA SER A 94 -5.36 -1.02 -13.90
C SER A 94 -3.92 -0.85 -13.41
N MET A 95 -3.73 -0.25 -12.24
CA MET A 95 -2.41 -0.01 -11.65
C MET A 95 -2.00 -1.09 -10.66
N ASN A 96 -2.96 -1.78 -10.01
CA ASN A 96 -2.72 -2.74 -8.94
C ASN A 96 -2.30 -4.10 -9.50
N ILE A 97 -1.06 -4.19 -9.97
CA ILE A 97 -0.47 -5.41 -10.55
C ILE A 97 -0.39 -6.60 -9.59
N PHE A 98 -0.56 -6.38 -8.28
CA PHE A 98 -0.42 -7.43 -7.27
C PHE A 98 -1.70 -8.23 -7.04
N THR A 99 -2.85 -7.58 -7.12
CA THR A 99 -4.15 -8.19 -6.78
C THR A 99 -5.21 -7.98 -7.85
N GLY A 100 -5.05 -6.98 -8.72
CA GLY A 100 -6.07 -6.59 -9.70
C GLY A 100 -7.38 -6.08 -9.07
N GLN A 101 -7.38 -5.78 -7.77
CA GLN A 101 -8.55 -5.36 -7.02
C GLN A 101 -8.40 -3.90 -6.55
N CYS A 102 -9.49 -3.14 -6.53
CA CYS A 102 -9.43 -1.75 -6.10
C CYS A 102 -9.43 -1.53 -4.59
N ASN A 103 -9.96 -2.48 -3.82
CA ASN A 103 -10.11 -2.41 -2.36
C ASN A 103 -9.06 -3.24 -1.60
N ALA A 104 -8.08 -3.81 -2.29
CA ALA A 104 -7.01 -4.62 -1.69
C ALA A 104 -5.76 -3.79 -1.30
N LEU A 105 -5.86 -2.46 -1.35
CA LEU A 105 -4.82 -1.56 -0.86
C LEU A 105 -4.91 -1.49 0.67
N PRO A 106 -3.80 -1.61 1.39
CA PRO A 106 -3.77 -1.40 2.82
C PRO A 106 -3.96 0.09 3.11
N ASP A 107 -4.44 0.36 4.32
CA ASP A 107 -4.65 1.74 4.77
C ASP A 107 -3.30 2.39 5.05
N TRP A 108 -2.94 3.41 4.25
CA TRP A 108 -1.75 4.24 4.43
C TRP A 108 -2.05 5.61 5.04
N ARG A 109 -3.29 5.83 5.47
CA ARG A 109 -3.67 7.08 6.13
C ARG A 109 -2.97 7.17 7.49
N THR A 110 -2.48 8.36 7.80
CA THR A 110 -1.96 8.67 9.13
C THR A 110 -3.10 8.77 10.15
N GLU A 111 -2.80 8.73 11.44
CA GLU A 111 -3.83 8.98 12.48
C GLU A 111 -4.53 10.33 12.29
N ALA A 112 -3.80 11.36 11.85
CA ALA A 112 -4.35 12.67 11.54
C ALA A 112 -5.31 12.65 10.34
N ASP A 113 -5.00 11.85 9.33
CA ASP A 113 -5.87 11.64 8.18
C ASP A 113 -7.15 10.92 8.57
N VAL A 114 -7.03 9.86 9.38
CA VAL A 114 -8.17 9.11 9.91
C VAL A 114 -9.07 10.02 10.75
N ALA A 115 -8.49 10.85 11.62
CA ALA A 115 -9.24 11.81 12.43
C ALA A 115 -9.99 12.84 11.58
N ARG A 116 -9.31 13.46 10.60
CA ARG A 116 -9.92 14.40 9.67
C ARG A 116 -11.06 13.77 8.88
N ASP A 117 -10.85 12.57 8.33
CA ASP A 117 -11.86 11.86 7.55
C ASP A 117 -13.07 11.48 8.43
N ALA A 118 -12.85 11.12 9.69
CA ALA A 118 -13.91 10.81 10.65
C ALA A 118 -14.79 12.05 10.97
N GLU A 119 -14.17 13.23 11.11
CA GLU A 119 -14.89 14.50 11.30
C GLU A 119 -15.78 14.84 10.10
N VAL A 120 -15.24 14.72 8.88
CA VAL A 120 -15.99 14.97 7.63
C VAL A 120 -17.20 14.02 7.52
N LEU A 121 -17.00 12.73 7.81
CA LEU A 121 -18.07 11.73 7.80
C LEU A 121 -19.14 12.02 8.86
N ALA A 122 -18.73 12.46 10.06
CA ALA A 122 -19.65 12.80 11.13
C ALA A 122 -20.52 14.02 10.78
N ASP A 123 -19.92 15.08 10.24
CA ASP A 123 -20.64 16.28 9.79
C ASP A 123 -21.64 15.95 8.66
N TYR A 124 -21.24 15.14 7.68
CA TYR A 124 -22.12 14.68 6.61
C TYR A 124 -23.34 13.91 7.15
N ARG A 125 -23.12 12.96 8.07
CA ARG A 125 -24.19 12.18 8.71
C ARG A 125 -25.13 13.06 9.53
N ALA A 126 -24.61 14.06 10.23
CA ALA A 126 -25.42 15.02 10.98
C ALA A 126 -26.31 15.85 10.05
N LYS A 127 -25.79 16.32 8.91
CA LYS A 127 -26.57 17.04 7.89
C LYS A 127 -27.66 16.17 7.25
N GLN A 128 -27.35 14.92 6.92
CA GLN A 128 -28.32 13.95 6.40
C GLN A 128 -29.46 13.71 7.41
N ALA A 129 -29.13 13.56 8.69
CA ALA A 129 -30.12 13.36 9.75
C ALA A 129 -31.00 14.59 10.00
N ALA A 130 -30.51 15.80 9.72
CA ALA A 130 -31.27 17.04 9.86
C ALA A 130 -32.22 17.33 8.68
N THR A 131 -32.12 16.57 7.59
CA THR A 131 -32.89 16.78 6.35
C THR A 131 -34.01 15.74 6.18
N ASN A 132 -34.11 14.74 7.07
CA ASN A 132 -35.15 13.70 7.13
C ASN A 132 -36.01 13.89 8.38
#